data_AF-A0AAV2TVG4-F1
#
_entry.id   AF-A0AAV2TVG4-F1
#
_cell.length_a   1.000
_cell.length_b   1.000
_cell.length_c   1.000
_cell.angle_alpha   90.00
_cell.angle_beta   90.00
_cell.angle_gamma   90.00
#
_symmetry.space_group_name_H-M   'P 1'
#
loop_
_entity.id
_entity.type
_entity.pdbx_description
1 polymer ?
#
loop_
_entity_poly.entity_id
_entity_poly.type
_entity_poly.pdbx_seq_one_letter_code
_entity_poly.pdbx_strand_id
1 'polypeptide(L)'
;MPTRVSSCALGGSLRASLYITIAFVFFETFLFVYKVYNHKFGSGVLVEEILVLLSWSATELGRIFLAFIGLYSSEASVSASSLFFYIPSVLGVVFFLLWQSFVLRLEQIVSYFVLSVYCLQFVLHIGALVGGKRKIRFD
;
A
#
# COMPACT_ATOMS: atom_id res chain seq x y z
N MET A 1 1.41 24.94 -7.96
CA MET A 1 2.51 24.06 -8.43
C MET A 1 3.29 23.49 -7.25
N PRO A 2 3.40 22.16 -7.08
CA PRO A 2 4.32 21.57 -6.10
C PRO A 2 5.77 21.99 -6.43
N THR A 3 6.59 22.18 -5.40
CA THR A 3 8.03 22.44 -5.59
C THR A 3 8.69 21.23 -6.26
N ARG A 4 9.63 21.45 -7.20
CA ARG A 4 10.33 20.36 -7.94
C ARG A 4 10.84 19.24 -7.03
N VAL A 5 11.29 19.61 -5.82
CA VAL A 5 11.79 18.70 -4.78
C VAL A 5 10.67 17.79 -4.23
N SER A 6 9.47 18.32 -4.03
CA SER A 6 8.31 17.55 -3.55
C SER A 6 7.81 16.55 -4.61
N SER A 7 7.84 16.90 -5.89
CA SER A 7 7.46 15.97 -6.97
C SER A 7 8.47 14.83 -7.16
N CYS A 8 9.77 15.10 -7.03
CA CYS A 8 10.80 14.05 -7.06
C CYS A 8 10.67 13.09 -5.88
N ALA A 9 10.43 13.61 -4.66
CA ALA A 9 10.24 12.79 -3.47
C ALA A 9 8.97 11.92 -3.57
N LEU A 10 7.84 12.49 -4.04
CA LEU A 10 6.60 11.72 -4.24
C LEU A 10 6.78 10.64 -5.32
N GLY A 11 7.44 10.97 -6.44
CA GLY A 11 7.69 10.02 -7.52
C GLY A 11 8.58 8.85 -7.08
N GLY A 12 9.62 9.11 -6.27
CA GLY A 12 10.45 8.07 -5.66
C GLY A 12 9.65 7.16 -4.72
N SER A 13 8.82 7.76 -3.86
CA SER A 13 7.93 7.04 -2.94
C SER A 13 6.92 6.13 -3.65
N LEU A 14 6.38 6.57 -4.79
CA LEU A 14 5.45 5.78 -5.60
C LEU A 14 6.11 4.54 -6.22
N ARG A 15 7.34 4.69 -6.74
CA ARG A 15 8.11 3.55 -7.25
C ARG A 15 8.47 2.57 -6.14
N ALA A 16 8.88 3.08 -4.97
CA ALA A 16 9.13 2.23 -3.80
C ALA A 16 7.88 1.45 -3.39
N SER A 17 6.69 2.08 -3.42
CA SER A 17 5.41 1.40 -3.17
C SER A 17 5.22 0.20 -4.11
N LEU A 18 5.41 0.40 -5.41
CA LEU A 18 5.25 -0.66 -6.41
C LEU A 18 6.17 -1.85 -6.13
N TYR A 19 7.45 -1.59 -5.86
CA TYR A 19 8.41 -2.67 -5.55
C TYR A 19 8.02 -3.42 -4.28
N ILE A 20 7.56 -2.72 -3.24
CA ILE A 20 7.11 -3.33 -1.99
C ILE A 20 5.86 -4.16 -2.22
N THR A 21 4.89 -3.67 -3.00
CA THR A 21 3.67 -4.43 -3.35
C THR A 21 4.03 -5.73 -4.07
N ILE A 22 4.92 -5.68 -5.07
CA ILE A 22 5.37 -6.87 -5.80
C ILE A 22 6.09 -7.84 -4.87
N ALA A 23 6.99 -7.34 -4.02
CA ALA A 23 7.73 -8.15 -3.06
C ALA A 23 6.79 -8.81 -2.03
N PHE A 24 5.79 -8.07 -1.53
CA PHE A 24 4.79 -8.57 -0.59
C PHE A 24 3.94 -9.68 -1.22
N VAL A 25 3.39 -9.46 -2.42
CA VAL A 25 2.61 -10.49 -3.13
C VAL A 25 3.45 -11.74 -3.39
N PHE A 26 4.70 -11.58 -3.80
CA PHE A 26 5.60 -12.71 -4.02
C PHE A 26 5.86 -13.50 -2.72
N PHE A 27 6.13 -12.79 -1.63
CA PHE A 27 6.42 -13.39 -0.33
C PHE A 27 5.20 -14.10 0.26
N GLU A 28 4.03 -13.46 0.25
CA GLU A 28 2.76 -14.07 0.68
C GLU A 28 2.40 -15.29 -0.16
N THR A 29 2.61 -15.24 -1.49
CA THR A 29 2.38 -16.41 -2.35
C THR A 29 3.32 -17.56 -2.00
N PHE A 30 4.59 -17.28 -1.73
CA PHE A 30 5.56 -18.30 -1.33
C PHE A 30 5.18 -18.96 0.01
N LEU A 31 4.76 -18.16 0.98
CA LEU A 31 4.33 -18.65 2.28
C LEU A 31 3.00 -19.40 2.22
N PHE A 32 2.08 -18.97 1.36
CA PHE A 32 0.87 -19.71 1.06
C PHE A 32 1.18 -21.12 0.54
N VAL A 33 2.09 -21.27 -0.42
CA VAL A 33 2.55 -22.58 -0.91
C VAL A 33 3.16 -23.41 0.22
N TYR A 34 3.97 -22.78 1.09
CA TYR A 34 4.55 -23.45 2.24
C TYR A 34 3.48 -23.93 3.25
N LYS A 35 2.44 -23.12 3.53
CA LYS A 35 1.31 -23.51 4.39
C LYS A 35 0.57 -24.71 3.81
N VAL A 36 0.23 -24.68 2.53
CA VAL A 36 -0.49 -25.77 1.84
C VAL A 36 0.27 -27.09 1.95
N TYR A 37 1.60 -27.07 1.82
CA TYR A 37 2.41 -28.29 1.88
C TYR A 37 2.58 -28.82 3.31
N ASN A 38 2.84 -27.94 4.28
CA ASN A 38 3.22 -28.35 5.63
C ASN A 38 2.02 -28.49 6.58
N HIS A 39 0.90 -27.84 6.30
CA HIS A 39 -0.26 -27.80 7.18
C HIS A 39 -1.53 -28.26 6.48
N LYS A 40 -2.28 -29.14 7.15
CA LYS A 40 -3.61 -29.56 6.70
C LYS A 40 -4.66 -28.54 7.13
N PHE A 41 -4.62 -27.35 6.53
CA PHE A 41 -5.67 -26.36 6.70
C PHE A 41 -6.96 -26.79 5.98
N GLY A 42 -8.11 -26.39 6.53
CA GLY A 42 -9.39 -26.54 5.85
C GLY A 42 -9.42 -25.72 4.57
N SER A 43 -9.99 -26.28 3.49
CA SER A 43 -10.03 -25.66 2.17
C SER A 43 -10.66 -24.25 2.17
N GLY A 44 -11.61 -23.97 3.06
CA GLY A 44 -12.23 -22.64 3.19
C GLY A 44 -11.25 -21.54 3.58
N VAL A 45 -10.37 -21.80 4.54
CA VAL A 45 -9.39 -20.80 5.05
C VAL A 45 -8.36 -20.44 3.97
N LEU A 46 -7.92 -21.42 3.18
CA LEU A 46 -6.98 -21.21 2.08
C LEU A 46 -7.57 -20.33 0.96
N VAL A 47 -8.85 -20.51 0.65
CA VAL A 47 -9.54 -19.68 -0.37
C VAL A 47 -9.70 -18.24 0.11
N GLU A 48 -10.04 -18.05 1.40
CA GLU A 48 -10.16 -16.73 2.00
C GLU A 48 -8.82 -15.97 1.98
N GLU A 49 -7.70 -16.62 2.29
CA GLU A 49 -6.36 -16.00 2.22
C GLU A 49 -6.03 -15.49 0.80
N ILE A 50 -6.32 -16.27 -0.24
CA ILE A 50 -6.09 -15.86 -1.64
C ILE A 50 -7.00 -14.68 -2.01
N LEU A 51 -8.28 -14.72 -1.63
CA LEU A 51 -9.22 -13.64 -1.94
C LEU A 51 -8.80 -12.33 -1.30
N VAL A 52 -8.30 -12.36 -0.07
CA VAL A 52 -7.79 -11.18 0.63
C VAL A 52 -6.54 -10.65 -0.08
N LEU A 53 -5.60 -11.53 -0.47
CA LEU A 53 -4.39 -11.12 -1.20
C LEU A 53 -4.72 -10.47 -2.54
N LEU A 54 -5.68 -11.04 -3.28
CA LEU A 54 -6.14 -10.49 -4.55
C LEU A 54 -6.84 -9.14 -4.36
N SER A 55 -7.71 -9.04 -3.35
CA SER A 55 -8.44 -7.79 -3.05
C SER A 55 -7.50 -6.67 -2.61
N TRP A 56 -6.49 -7.00 -1.79
CA TRP A 56 -5.47 -6.08 -1.35
C TRP A 56 -4.56 -5.63 -2.51
N SER A 57 -4.11 -6.56 -3.36
CA SER A 57 -3.28 -6.20 -4.51
C SER A 57 -4.03 -5.31 -5.52
N ALA A 58 -5.32 -5.56 -5.75
CA ALA A 58 -6.15 -4.72 -6.61
C ALA A 58 -6.32 -3.29 -6.06
N THR A 59 -6.58 -3.16 -4.74
CA THR A 59 -6.69 -1.86 -4.09
C THR A 59 -5.37 -1.10 -4.12
N GLU A 60 -4.25 -1.77 -3.94
CA GLU A 60 -2.94 -1.15 -3.97
C GLU A 60 -2.51 -0.72 -5.37
N LEU A 61 -2.81 -1.53 -6.40
CA LEU A 61 -2.61 -1.12 -7.79
C LEU A 61 -3.49 0.09 -8.15
N GLY A 62 -4.75 0.11 -7.70
CA GLY A 62 -5.64 1.25 -7.86
C GLY A 62 -5.09 2.53 -7.21
N ARG A 63 -4.57 2.42 -5.98
CA ARG A 63 -3.92 3.51 -5.26
C ARG A 63 -2.73 4.06 -6.03
N ILE A 64 -1.83 3.17 -6.47
CA ILE A 64 -0.62 3.53 -7.22
C ILE A 64 -0.99 4.19 -8.55
N PHE A 65 -1.95 3.62 -9.29
CA PHE A 65 -2.38 4.15 -10.57
C PHE A 65 -2.95 5.57 -10.45
N LEU A 66 -3.86 5.80 -9.50
CA LEU A 66 -4.42 7.13 -9.25
C LEU A 66 -3.36 8.13 -8.79
N ALA A 67 -2.42 7.70 -7.94
CA ALA A 67 -1.32 8.55 -7.50
C ALA A 67 -0.34 8.89 -8.63
N PHE A 68 -0.12 7.98 -9.58
CA PHE A 68 0.61 8.29 -10.81
C PHE A 68 -0.13 9.33 -11.65
N ILE A 69 -1.44 9.19 -11.87
CA ILE A 69 -2.23 10.18 -12.62
C ILE A 69 -2.20 11.54 -11.92
N GLY A 70 -2.35 11.57 -10.59
CA GLY A 70 -2.30 12.79 -9.79
C GLY A 70 -0.93 13.48 -9.76
N LEU A 71 0.15 12.80 -10.17
CA LEU A 71 1.46 13.43 -10.34
C LEU A 71 1.54 14.25 -11.63
N TYR A 72 0.84 13.83 -12.68
CA TYR A 72 0.83 14.50 -13.99
C TYR A 72 -0.30 15.52 -14.14
N SER A 73 -1.48 15.19 -13.60
CA SER A 73 -2.62 16.09 -13.57
C SER A 73 -2.46 17.03 -12.38
N SER A 74 -2.19 18.31 -12.59
CA SER A 74 -2.01 19.33 -11.52
C SER A 74 -3.28 19.59 -10.70
N GLU A 75 -4.28 18.72 -10.80
CA GLU A 75 -5.54 18.79 -10.10
C GLU A 75 -5.48 18.13 -8.72
N ALA A 76 -5.81 18.92 -7.70
CA ALA A 76 -5.85 18.46 -6.31
C ALA A 76 -6.89 17.35 -6.07
N SER A 77 -7.93 17.26 -6.92
CA SER A 77 -8.98 16.24 -6.89
C SER A 77 -8.45 14.82 -7.09
N VAL A 78 -7.55 14.64 -8.06
CA VAL A 78 -6.93 13.34 -8.39
C VAL A 78 -5.91 12.93 -7.32
N SER A 79 -5.22 13.90 -6.73
CA SER A 79 -4.34 13.63 -5.60
C SER A 79 -5.15 13.20 -4.36
N ALA A 80 -6.30 13.81 -4.10
CA ALA A 80 -7.18 13.44 -2.99
C ALA A 80 -7.84 12.05 -3.16
N SER A 81 -8.14 11.60 -4.38
CA SER A 81 -8.71 10.26 -4.62
C SER A 81 -7.71 9.14 -4.30
N SER A 82 -6.40 9.36 -4.49
CA SER A 82 -5.38 8.40 -4.05
C SER A 82 -5.34 8.18 -2.53
N LEU A 83 -5.73 9.21 -1.74
CA LEU A 83 -5.86 9.13 -0.28
C LEU A 83 -7.07 8.29 0.14
N PHE A 84 -8.12 8.27 -0.68
CA PHE A 84 -9.27 7.40 -0.44
C PHE A 84 -8.87 5.92 -0.54
N PHE A 85 -8.07 5.55 -1.55
CA PHE A 85 -7.55 4.20 -1.72
C PHE A 85 -6.48 3.81 -0.70
N TYR A 86 -5.91 4.77 0.04
CA TYR A 86 -4.97 4.48 1.11
C TYR A 86 -5.63 3.77 2.30
N ILE A 87 -6.89 4.10 2.62
CA ILE A 87 -7.66 3.47 3.71
C ILE A 87 -7.83 1.96 3.47
N PRO A 88 -8.36 1.48 2.33
CA PRO A 88 -8.48 0.05 2.08
C PRO A 88 -7.13 -0.66 2.00
N SER A 89 -6.06 -0.01 1.49
CA SER A 89 -4.71 -0.60 1.51
C SER A 89 -4.20 -0.87 2.92
N VAL A 90 -4.38 0.08 3.85
CA VAL A 90 -4.00 -0.11 5.26
C VAL A 90 -4.88 -1.17 5.93
N LEU A 91 -6.18 -1.12 5.69
CA LEU A 91 -7.12 -2.10 6.24
C LEU A 91 -6.79 -3.52 5.80
N GLY A 92 -6.39 -3.73 4.53
CA GLY A 92 -6.01 -5.07 4.07
C GLY A 92 -4.74 -5.59 4.75
N VAL A 93 -3.72 -4.75 4.99
CA VAL A 93 -2.52 -5.17 5.76
C VAL A 93 -2.87 -5.47 7.21
N VAL A 94 -3.71 -4.65 7.84
CA VAL A 94 -4.19 -4.89 9.22
C VAL A 94 -5.00 -6.18 9.28
N PHE A 95 -5.81 -6.46 8.26
CA PHE A 95 -6.57 -7.70 8.16
C PHE A 95 -5.65 -8.92 8.08
N PHE A 96 -4.61 -8.87 7.24
CA PHE A 96 -3.56 -9.91 7.21
C PHE A 96 -2.90 -10.11 8.58
N LEU A 97 -2.64 -9.02 9.30
CA LEU A 97 -2.04 -9.05 10.64
C LEU A 97 -2.94 -9.71 11.69
N LEU A 98 -4.26 -9.45 11.63
CA LEU A 98 -5.25 -9.98 12.57
C LEU A 98 -5.65 -11.43 12.25
N TRP A 99 -5.64 -11.80 10.97
CA TRP A 99 -6.06 -13.12 10.49
C TRP A 99 -4.98 -14.20 10.71
N GLN A 100 -3.73 -13.79 10.85
CA GLN A 100 -2.58 -14.65 11.09
C GLN A 100 -2.77 -15.52 12.36
N SER A 101 -3.01 -16.81 12.15
CA SER A 101 -2.91 -17.84 13.20
C SER A 101 -1.45 -18.01 13.64
N PHE A 102 -1.19 -18.30 14.91
CA PHE A 102 0.09 -18.35 15.66
C PHE A 102 1.36 -18.98 15.02
N VAL A 103 1.33 -19.44 13.78
CA VAL A 103 2.31 -20.37 13.18
C VAL A 103 3.38 -19.69 12.31
N LEU A 104 3.13 -18.54 11.67
CA LEU A 104 4.12 -17.91 10.77
C LEU A 104 4.48 -16.47 11.15
N ARG A 105 5.35 -16.33 12.16
CA ARG A 105 5.95 -15.04 12.58
C ARG A 105 6.53 -14.20 11.43
N LEU A 106 6.89 -14.82 10.30
CA LEU A 106 7.40 -14.13 9.11
C LEU A 106 6.34 -13.25 8.41
N GLU A 107 5.09 -13.69 8.29
CA GLU A 107 4.00 -12.88 7.69
C GLU A 107 3.70 -11.65 8.53
N GLN A 108 3.70 -11.82 9.85
CA GLN A 108 3.57 -10.70 10.79
C GLN A 108 4.69 -9.67 10.59
N ILE A 109 5.96 -10.10 10.56
CA ILE A 109 7.11 -9.19 10.38
C ILE A 109 7.00 -8.42 9.06
N VAL A 110 6.67 -9.11 7.98
CA VAL A 110 6.54 -8.49 6.65
C VAL A 110 5.35 -7.53 6.61
N SER A 111 4.22 -7.88 7.22
CA SER A 111 3.06 -6.99 7.35
C SER A 111 3.36 -5.74 8.18
N TYR A 112 4.08 -5.86 9.30
CA TYR A 112 4.54 -4.70 10.08
C TYR A 112 5.48 -3.79 9.29
N PHE A 113 6.38 -4.38 8.50
CA PHE A 113 7.27 -3.63 7.63
C PHE A 113 6.49 -2.83 6.58
N VAL A 114 5.55 -3.46 5.88
CA VAL A 114 4.69 -2.77 4.89
C VAL A 114 3.90 -1.65 5.56
N LEU A 115 3.31 -1.89 6.73
CA LEU A 115 2.56 -0.89 7.48
C LEU A 115 3.43 0.31 7.88
N SER A 116 4.67 0.07 8.30
CA SER A 116 5.63 1.12 8.65
C SER A 116 5.97 2.01 7.43
N VAL A 117 6.14 1.39 6.26
CA VAL A 117 6.37 2.12 5.02
C VAL A 117 5.15 2.94 4.63
N TYR A 118 3.94 2.38 4.77
CA TYR A 118 2.70 3.12 4.56
C TYR A 118 2.64 4.37 5.45
N CYS A 119 2.90 4.26 6.75
CA CYS A 119 2.94 5.43 7.64
C CYS A 119 3.90 6.52 7.12
N LEU A 120 5.09 6.15 6.64
CA LEU A 120 6.03 7.11 6.05
C LEU A 120 5.46 7.77 4.78
N GLN A 121 4.83 7.00 3.90
CA GLN A 121 4.21 7.52 2.67
C GLN A 121 3.08 8.49 2.96
N PHE A 122 2.26 8.20 3.98
CA PHE A 122 1.17 9.08 4.39
C PHE A 122 1.68 10.44 4.86
N VAL A 123 2.74 10.45 5.66
CA VAL A 123 3.39 11.69 6.12
C VAL A 123 3.92 12.50 4.93
N LEU A 124 4.58 11.84 3.97
CA LEU A 124 5.07 12.49 2.75
C LEU A 124 3.93 13.07 1.89
N HIS A 125 2.82 12.34 1.72
CA HIS A 125 1.66 12.80 0.99
C HIS A 125 0.98 14.01 1.64
N ILE A 126 0.79 14.00 2.96
CA ILE A 126 0.25 15.16 3.69
C ILE A 126 1.21 16.35 3.59
N GLY A 127 2.51 16.13 3.76
CA GLY A 127 3.52 17.18 3.64
C GLY A 127 3.46 17.88 2.27
N ALA A 128 3.29 17.10 1.19
CA ALA A 128 3.13 17.62 -0.16
C ALA A 128 1.84 18.44 -0.34
N LEU A 129 0.71 17.98 0.20
CA LEU A 129 -0.56 18.70 0.13
C LEU A 129 -0.53 20.02 0.90
N VAL A 130 0.01 20.03 2.11
CA VAL A 130 0.13 21.25 2.95
C VAL A 130 1.13 22.24 2.35
N GLY A 131 2.26 21.74 1.81
CA GLY A 131 3.22 22.56 1.08
C GLY A 131 2.63 23.21 -0.18
N GLY A 132 1.83 22.45 -0.93
CA GLY A 132 1.13 22.96 -2.12
C GLY A 132 0.12 24.07 -1.82
N LYS A 133 -0.69 23.92 -0.77
CA LYS A 133 -1.69 24.94 -0.36
C LYS A 133 -1.07 26.26 0.08
N ARG A 134 0.09 26.22 0.74
CA ARG A 134 0.79 27.45 1.18
C ARG A 134 1.23 28.32 0.00
N LYS A 135 1.56 27.73 -1.14
CA LYS A 135 2.01 28.49 -2.32
C LYS A 135 0.87 29.22 -3.06
N ILE A 136 -0.38 28.79 -2.89
CA ILE A 136 -1.55 29.39 -3.56
C ILE A 136 -2.09 30.62 -2.78
N ARG A 137 -1.72 30.78 -1.51
CA ARG A 137 -2.20 31.88 -0.65
C ARG A 137 -1.37 33.18 -0.77
N PHE A 138 -0.27 33.17 -1.54
CA PHE A 138 0.62 34.32 -1.70
C PHE A 138 0.61 34.93 -3.11
N ASP A 139 -0.26 34.44 -4.00
CA ASP A 139 -0.56 35.07 -5.30
C ASP A 139 -1.97 35.70 -5.25
#